data_AF-A0A960DSI5-F1
#
_entry.id   AF-A0A960DSI5-F1
#
_cell.length_a   1.000
_cell.length_b   1.000
_cell.length_c   1.000
_cell.angle_alpha   90.00
_cell.angle_beta   90.00
_cell.angle_gamma   90.00
#
_symmetry.space_group_name_H-M   'P 1'
#
loop_
_entity.id
_entity.type
_entity.pdbx_description
1 polymer ?
#
loop_
_entity_poly.entity_id
_entity_poly.type
_entity_poly.pdbx_seq_one_letter_code
_entity_poly.pdbx_strand_id
1 'polypeptide(L)'
;GLDIEAKAELVERAFWAACTVPREEIASVTTRLVRTDRDDPATNEQAVALWKVTLKDPDERKVTGASSAVNELALATIPGLFGAAGMGVAKPFGVHRAGRVDADLVPQLVQVLGGEGSVVDSVAPMPTDAVVVEPTAPALAPAPDGPTVRAPLGTIVGARSGDKGGDANLGLFARSAEAYTWLAATLTVERFGELLPEAAPLVVERHELANLWSINFVVHGILEEGVAASSRQDAQAKGLGEWLRARVVDVPASLLPAGSR
;
A
#
# COMPACT_ATOMS: atom_id res chain seq x y z
N GLY A 1 4.72 10.31 0.59
CA GLY A 1 5.23 9.67 -0.62
C GLY A 1 5.63 10.74 -1.63
N LEU A 2 6.19 10.34 -2.77
CA LEU A 2 6.66 11.24 -3.82
C LEU A 2 5.51 11.71 -4.74
N ASP A 3 5.77 12.64 -5.65
CA ASP A 3 4.86 13.07 -6.74
C ASP A 3 3.49 13.58 -6.26
N ILE A 4 3.48 14.34 -5.17
CA ILE A 4 2.26 14.66 -4.40
C ILE A 4 1.24 15.44 -5.24
N GLU A 5 1.69 16.47 -5.95
CA GLU A 5 0.84 17.32 -6.80
C GLU A 5 0.24 16.50 -7.94
N ALA A 6 1.06 15.72 -8.65
CA ALA A 6 0.60 14.86 -9.74
C ALA A 6 -0.40 13.79 -9.27
N LYS A 7 -0.17 13.22 -8.07
CA LYS A 7 -1.11 12.29 -7.43
C LYS A 7 -2.42 12.98 -7.05
N ALA A 8 -2.36 14.19 -6.48
CA ALA A 8 -3.56 14.94 -6.13
C ALA A 8 -4.41 15.28 -7.36
N GLU A 9 -3.77 15.69 -8.46
CA GLU A 9 -4.46 15.92 -9.74
C GLU A 9 -5.08 14.63 -10.30
N LEU A 10 -4.36 13.51 -10.23
CA LEU A 10 -4.89 12.21 -10.67
C LEU A 10 -6.09 11.78 -9.83
N VAL A 11 -6.01 11.92 -8.51
CA VAL A 11 -7.11 11.61 -7.58
C VAL A 11 -8.32 12.51 -7.87
N GLU A 12 -8.12 13.81 -8.10
CA GLU A 12 -9.22 14.72 -8.42
C GLU A 12 -9.90 14.35 -9.75
N ARG A 13 -9.12 14.07 -10.79
CA ARG A 13 -9.69 13.61 -12.09
C ARG A 13 -10.44 12.30 -11.93
N ALA A 14 -9.86 11.33 -11.23
CA ALA A 14 -10.47 10.03 -11.01
C ALA A 14 -11.76 10.14 -10.18
N PHE A 15 -11.79 11.02 -9.16
CA PHE A 15 -12.99 11.29 -8.38
C PHE A 15 -14.13 11.79 -9.25
N TRP A 16 -13.89 12.81 -10.06
CA TRP A 16 -14.94 13.35 -10.93
C TRP A 16 -15.36 12.39 -12.05
N ALA A 17 -14.45 11.52 -12.51
CA ALA A 17 -14.80 10.47 -13.47
C ALA A 17 -15.68 9.36 -12.85
N ALA A 18 -15.53 9.08 -11.55
CA ALA A 18 -16.31 8.08 -10.83
C ALA A 18 -17.64 8.64 -10.27
N CYS A 19 -17.76 9.96 -10.10
CA CYS A 19 -18.97 10.59 -9.59
C CYS A 19 -20.17 10.38 -10.54
N THR A 20 -21.32 10.02 -9.96
CA THR A 20 -22.60 9.93 -10.68
C THR A 20 -23.23 11.29 -10.97
N VAL A 21 -22.73 12.36 -10.33
CA VAL A 21 -23.20 13.74 -10.48
C VAL A 21 -22.05 14.57 -11.05
N PRO A 22 -22.25 15.27 -12.19
CA PRO A 22 -21.23 16.12 -12.77
C PRO A 22 -20.82 17.25 -11.83
N ARG A 23 -19.55 17.65 -11.89
CA ARG A 23 -18.97 18.68 -11.02
C ARG A 23 -19.74 20.01 -11.10
N GLU A 24 -20.13 20.39 -12.29
CA GLU A 24 -20.85 21.61 -12.64
C GLU A 24 -22.27 21.67 -12.10
N GLU A 25 -22.86 20.52 -11.74
CA GLU A 25 -24.19 20.45 -11.15
C GLU A 25 -24.17 20.63 -9.62
N ILE A 26 -22.99 20.68 -9.00
CA ILE A 26 -22.79 20.92 -7.57
C ILE A 26 -22.65 22.43 -7.32
N ALA A 27 -23.50 22.99 -6.46
CA ALA A 27 -23.55 24.43 -6.21
C ALA A 27 -22.22 25.03 -5.70
N SER A 28 -21.43 24.27 -4.92
CA SER A 28 -20.10 24.69 -4.49
C SER A 28 -19.15 23.50 -4.34
N VAL A 29 -18.02 23.58 -5.03
CA VAL A 29 -16.92 22.62 -4.94
C VAL A 29 -15.66 23.37 -4.50
N THR A 30 -15.02 22.88 -3.45
CA THR A 30 -13.70 23.38 -3.02
C THR A 30 -12.76 22.20 -2.83
N THR A 31 -11.67 22.18 -3.60
CA THR A 31 -10.58 21.22 -3.44
C THR A 31 -9.38 21.89 -2.79
N ARG A 32 -8.72 21.20 -1.86
CA ARG A 32 -7.48 21.63 -1.23
C ARG A 32 -6.51 20.47 -1.11
N LEU A 33 -5.23 20.74 -1.32
CA LEU A 33 -4.14 19.86 -0.95
C LEU A 33 -3.52 20.37 0.35
N VAL A 34 -3.69 19.64 1.44
CA VAL A 34 -3.13 19.97 2.75
C VAL A 34 -1.83 19.20 2.94
N ARG A 35 -0.73 19.92 3.12
CA ARG A 35 0.63 19.36 3.18
C ARG A 35 1.05 19.17 4.63
N THR A 36 1.19 17.92 5.04
CA THR A 36 1.85 17.52 6.29
C THR A 36 3.18 16.83 6.03
N ASP A 37 3.46 16.54 4.76
CA ASP A 37 4.63 15.84 4.28
C ASP A 37 5.91 16.64 4.52
N ARG A 38 6.99 15.91 4.79
CA ARG A 38 8.34 16.41 4.97
C ARG A 38 9.29 15.67 4.05
N ASP A 39 10.39 16.32 3.71
CA ASP A 39 11.54 15.64 3.12
C ASP A 39 12.12 14.65 4.13
N ASP A 40 12.48 13.44 3.67
CA ASP A 40 12.97 12.32 4.50
C ASP A 40 12.15 12.10 5.80
N PRO A 41 10.84 11.78 5.69
CA PRO A 41 9.93 11.84 6.81
C PRO A 41 10.21 10.77 7.88
N ALA A 42 10.26 11.17 9.14
CA ALA A 42 10.59 10.28 10.26
C ALA A 42 9.40 9.50 10.82
N THR A 43 8.16 9.90 10.49
CA THR A 43 6.92 9.23 10.91
C THR A 43 5.97 9.06 9.73
N ASN A 44 4.96 8.20 9.89
CA ASN A 44 3.94 8.01 8.87
C ASN A 44 3.18 9.31 8.57
N GLU A 45 2.83 10.10 9.58
CA GLU A 45 2.11 11.37 9.44
C GLU A 45 2.92 12.39 8.63
N GLN A 46 4.23 12.42 8.84
CA GLN A 46 5.16 13.26 8.09
C GLN A 46 5.36 12.78 6.65
N ALA A 47 4.87 11.60 6.28
CA ALA A 47 4.95 11.08 4.91
C ALA A 47 3.65 11.27 4.11
N VAL A 48 2.65 11.96 4.67
CA VAL A 48 1.30 12.05 4.11
C VAL A 48 1.01 13.49 3.67
N ALA A 49 0.23 13.62 2.59
CA ALA A 49 -0.51 14.83 2.25
C ALA A 49 -1.98 14.47 2.10
N LEU A 50 -2.88 15.38 2.48
CA LEU A 50 -4.33 15.16 2.43
C LEU A 50 -4.93 15.89 1.24
N TRP A 51 -5.49 15.14 0.31
CA TRP A 51 -6.43 15.68 -0.67
C TRP A 51 -7.80 15.82 -0.02
N LYS A 52 -8.33 17.05 0.03
CA LYS A 52 -9.61 17.38 0.66
C LYS A 52 -10.54 18.02 -0.36
N VAL A 53 -11.64 17.34 -0.67
CA VAL A 53 -12.77 17.89 -1.42
C VAL A 53 -13.92 18.24 -0.47
N THR A 54 -14.53 19.40 -0.66
CA THR A 54 -15.71 19.86 0.07
C THR A 54 -16.80 20.22 -0.93
N LEU A 55 -17.96 19.57 -0.79
CA LEU A 55 -19.12 19.77 -1.64
C LEU A 55 -20.23 20.42 -0.82
N LYS A 56 -20.95 21.39 -1.41
CA LYS A 56 -22.16 21.97 -0.83
C LYS A 56 -23.21 22.09 -1.92
N ASP A 57 -24.42 21.63 -1.62
CA ASP A 57 -25.57 21.74 -2.51
C ASP A 57 -26.86 21.81 -1.67
N PRO A 58 -27.88 22.58 -2.09
CA PRO A 58 -29.21 22.52 -1.46
C PRO A 58 -29.90 21.16 -1.64
N ASP A 59 -29.56 20.36 -2.67
CA ASP A 59 -30.04 18.99 -2.83
C ASP A 59 -29.03 17.99 -2.25
N GLU A 60 -29.34 17.44 -1.08
CA GLU A 60 -28.51 16.45 -0.38
C GLU A 60 -28.18 15.23 -1.25
N ARG A 61 -29.09 14.83 -2.16
CA ARG A 61 -28.87 13.64 -3.00
C ARG A 61 -27.66 13.81 -3.91
N LYS A 62 -27.34 15.04 -4.32
CA LYS A 62 -26.19 15.33 -5.18
C LYS A 62 -24.87 15.12 -4.46
N VAL A 63 -24.74 15.62 -3.23
CA VAL A 63 -23.52 15.47 -2.43
C VAL A 63 -23.34 14.04 -1.92
N THR A 64 -24.42 13.36 -1.54
CA THR A 64 -24.39 11.95 -1.11
C THR A 64 -24.03 11.02 -2.27
N GLY A 65 -24.57 11.26 -3.48
CA GLY A 65 -24.20 10.50 -4.68
C GLY A 65 -22.71 10.58 -5.00
N ALA A 66 -22.13 11.80 -4.92
CA ALA A 66 -20.70 12.00 -5.14
C ALA A 66 -19.79 11.33 -4.08
N SER A 67 -20.30 11.11 -2.85
CA SER A 67 -19.49 10.48 -1.78
C SER A 67 -19.14 9.00 -2.07
N SER A 68 -19.99 8.30 -2.82
CA SER A 68 -19.74 6.89 -3.20
C SER A 68 -18.46 6.72 -4.03
N ALA A 69 -18.12 7.71 -4.85
CA ALA A 69 -16.92 7.71 -5.67
C ALA A 69 -15.63 7.59 -4.82
N VAL A 70 -15.60 8.14 -3.61
CA VAL A 70 -14.42 8.08 -2.73
C VAL A 70 -14.03 6.64 -2.40
N ASN A 71 -15.00 5.76 -2.18
CA ASN A 71 -14.75 4.36 -1.85
C ASN A 71 -14.12 3.61 -3.03
N GLU A 72 -14.61 3.84 -4.24
CA GLU A 72 -14.07 3.22 -5.46
C GLU A 72 -12.62 3.66 -5.71
N LEU A 73 -12.29 4.93 -5.44
CA LEU A 73 -10.94 5.45 -5.61
C LEU A 73 -9.92 4.78 -4.70
N ALA A 74 -10.31 4.46 -3.46
CA ALA A 74 -9.44 3.87 -2.44
C ALA A 74 -8.89 2.49 -2.85
N LEU A 75 -9.48 1.86 -3.87
CA LEU A 75 -9.07 0.58 -4.42
C LEU A 75 -8.44 0.69 -5.82
N ALA A 76 -8.77 1.72 -6.59
CA ALA A 76 -8.47 1.76 -8.04
C ALA A 76 -7.53 2.89 -8.50
N THR A 77 -7.00 3.72 -7.61
CA THR A 77 -6.21 4.91 -8.01
C THR A 77 -4.72 4.77 -7.75
N ILE A 78 -4.20 5.47 -6.73
CA ILE A 78 -2.78 5.59 -6.43
C ILE A 78 -2.38 4.66 -5.28
N PRO A 79 -1.12 4.17 -5.25
CA PRO A 79 -0.57 3.56 -4.05
C PRO A 79 -0.57 4.60 -2.91
N GLY A 80 -0.84 4.15 -1.68
CA GLY A 80 -0.85 5.03 -0.52
C GLY A 80 -2.14 5.80 -0.26
N LEU A 81 -3.19 5.67 -1.10
CA LEU A 81 -4.46 6.35 -0.82
C LEU A 81 -5.21 5.62 0.32
N PHE A 82 -5.37 6.31 1.45
CA PHE A 82 -6.24 5.88 2.54
C PHE A 82 -7.11 7.04 3.03
N GLY A 83 -8.21 6.72 3.71
CA GLY A 83 -9.06 7.72 4.35
C GLY A 83 -8.48 8.16 5.68
N ALA A 84 -8.24 9.46 5.84
CA ALA A 84 -7.89 10.01 7.15
C ALA A 84 -9.15 10.09 8.03
N ALA A 85 -9.06 9.56 9.26
CA ALA A 85 -10.15 9.65 10.21
C ALA A 85 -10.41 11.12 10.61
N GLY A 86 -11.69 11.51 10.64
CA GLY A 86 -12.12 12.78 11.22
C GLY A 86 -12.19 12.70 12.75
N MET A 87 -12.41 13.85 13.40
CA MET A 87 -12.72 13.87 14.82
C MET A 87 -14.03 13.12 15.09
N GLY A 88 -14.05 12.26 16.10
CA GLY A 88 -15.23 11.51 16.51
C GLY A 88 -15.30 11.31 18.01
N VAL A 89 -16.49 10.98 18.51
CA VAL A 89 -16.69 10.47 19.87
C VAL A 89 -16.42 8.96 19.91
N ALA A 90 -16.36 8.36 21.12
CA ALA A 90 -16.17 6.92 21.29
C ALA A 90 -17.19 6.11 20.48
N LYS A 91 -16.70 5.06 19.79
CA LYS A 91 -17.50 4.12 19.00
C LYS A 91 -17.06 2.69 19.31
N PRO A 92 -17.96 1.70 19.25
CA PRO A 92 -17.56 0.30 19.32
C PRO A 92 -16.66 -0.04 18.13
N PHE A 93 -15.70 -0.94 18.36
CA PHE A 93 -14.82 -1.48 17.33
C PHE A 93 -14.78 -3.01 17.41
N GLY A 94 -14.48 -3.65 16.29
CA GLY A 94 -14.31 -5.10 16.20
C GLY A 94 -12.84 -5.50 16.14
N VAL A 95 -12.49 -6.58 16.83
CA VAL A 95 -11.17 -7.22 16.69
C VAL A 95 -11.34 -8.48 15.85
N HIS A 96 -10.69 -8.52 14.70
CA HIS A 96 -10.70 -9.70 13.83
C HIS A 96 -9.49 -10.57 14.12
N ARG A 97 -9.73 -11.86 14.36
CA ARG A 97 -8.68 -12.87 14.50
C ARG A 97 -8.86 -13.91 13.40
N ALA A 98 -7.78 -14.19 12.67
CA ALA A 98 -7.77 -15.29 11.73
C ALA A 98 -7.89 -16.61 12.49
N GLY A 99 -8.80 -17.47 12.04
CA GLY A 99 -8.97 -18.83 12.53
C GLY A 99 -8.95 -19.80 11.37
N ARG A 100 -8.60 -21.06 11.64
CA ARG A 100 -8.78 -22.14 10.67
C ARG A 100 -10.16 -22.74 10.87
N VAL A 101 -10.81 -23.06 9.77
CA VAL A 101 -12.03 -23.86 9.73
C VAL A 101 -11.78 -25.06 8.83
N ASP A 102 -12.41 -26.19 9.11
CA ASP A 102 -12.30 -27.36 8.26
C ASP A 102 -12.86 -27.03 6.87
N ALA A 103 -12.12 -27.40 5.82
CA ALA A 103 -12.48 -27.08 4.44
C ALA A 103 -13.87 -27.64 4.06
N ASP A 104 -14.23 -28.81 4.61
CA ASP A 104 -15.51 -29.48 4.39
C ASP A 104 -16.72 -28.67 4.91
N LEU A 105 -16.50 -27.68 5.79
CA LEU A 105 -17.54 -26.79 6.28
C LEU A 105 -17.82 -25.60 5.34
N VAL A 106 -17.00 -25.42 4.29
CA VAL A 106 -17.08 -24.27 3.37
C VAL A 106 -17.35 -24.79 1.95
N PRO A 107 -18.62 -24.98 1.54
CA PRO A 107 -18.93 -25.44 0.19
C PRO A 107 -18.46 -24.40 -0.85
N GLN A 108 -17.76 -24.87 -1.88
CA GLN A 108 -17.27 -23.99 -2.96
C GLN A 108 -18.33 -23.88 -4.04
N LEU A 109 -18.83 -22.68 -4.27
CA LEU A 109 -19.84 -22.38 -5.28
C LEU A 109 -19.19 -21.67 -6.46
N VAL A 110 -19.41 -22.18 -7.66
CA VAL A 110 -19.01 -21.54 -8.92
C VAL A 110 -20.25 -21.04 -9.63
N GLN A 111 -20.31 -19.72 -9.82
CA GLN A 111 -21.36 -19.05 -10.57
C GLN A 111 -20.76 -18.44 -11.84
N VAL A 112 -21.26 -18.87 -13.00
CA VAL A 112 -20.94 -18.25 -14.29
C VAL A 112 -22.04 -17.24 -14.61
N LEU A 113 -21.67 -16.03 -15.05
CA LEU A 113 -22.63 -15.00 -15.45
C LEU A 113 -23.54 -15.53 -16.56
N GLY A 114 -24.85 -15.56 -16.29
CA GLY A 114 -25.87 -16.08 -17.23
C GLY A 114 -26.01 -17.60 -17.27
N GLY A 115 -25.25 -18.35 -16.46
CA GLY A 115 -25.39 -19.80 -16.28
C GLY A 115 -26.04 -20.17 -14.95
N GLU A 116 -26.33 -21.46 -14.76
CA GLU A 116 -26.70 -22.00 -13.45
C GLU A 116 -25.47 -22.10 -12.53
N GLY A 117 -25.66 -21.82 -11.24
CA GLY A 117 -24.63 -22.01 -10.23
C GLY A 117 -24.41 -23.50 -9.95
N SER A 118 -23.16 -23.89 -9.69
CA SER A 118 -22.80 -25.27 -9.34
C SER A 118 -21.94 -25.30 -8.08
N VAL A 119 -22.16 -26.31 -7.23
CA VAL A 119 -21.24 -26.63 -6.12
C VAL A 119 -20.11 -27.46 -6.70
N VAL A 120 -18.87 -27.09 -6.36
CA VAL A 120 -17.68 -27.83 -6.74
C VAL A 120 -17.10 -28.50 -5.50
N ASP A 121 -17.01 -29.82 -5.54
CA ASP A 121 -16.27 -30.61 -4.56
C ASP A 121 -14.78 -30.44 -4.85
N SER A 122 -14.21 -29.35 -4.36
CA SER A 122 -12.78 -29.06 -4.48
C SER A 122 -12.12 -29.37 -3.15
N VAL A 123 -11.59 -30.58 -3.05
CA VAL A 123 -10.66 -30.93 -1.98
C VAL A 123 -9.31 -30.39 -2.44
N ALA A 124 -8.70 -29.49 -1.66
CA ALA A 124 -7.30 -29.12 -1.90
C ALA A 124 -6.52 -30.44 -1.98
N PRO A 125 -5.71 -30.69 -3.03
CA PRO A 125 -5.00 -31.95 -3.16
C PRO A 125 -4.15 -32.14 -1.91
N MET A 126 -4.58 -33.04 -1.04
CA MET A 126 -3.82 -33.45 0.13
C MET A 126 -2.62 -34.19 -0.42
N PRO A 127 -1.39 -33.65 -0.28
CA PRO A 127 -0.24 -34.33 -0.82
C PRO A 127 -0.17 -35.72 -0.17
N THR A 128 -0.17 -36.78 -0.97
CA THR A 128 0.11 -38.13 -0.46
C THR A 128 1.53 -38.19 0.12
N ASP A 129 2.42 -37.34 -0.39
CA ASP A 129 3.77 -37.08 0.11
C ASP A 129 4.01 -35.57 0.16
N ALA A 130 4.72 -35.07 1.18
CA ALA A 130 5.09 -33.65 1.27
C ALA A 130 5.96 -33.24 0.07
N VAL A 131 5.40 -32.44 -0.84
CA VAL A 131 6.16 -31.84 -1.95
C VAL A 131 6.96 -30.66 -1.40
N VAL A 132 8.25 -30.88 -1.15
CA VAL A 132 9.19 -29.81 -0.81
C VAL A 132 9.75 -29.23 -2.11
N VAL A 133 9.40 -27.98 -2.41
CA VAL A 133 9.99 -27.23 -3.53
C VAL A 133 11.08 -26.34 -2.97
N GLU A 134 12.34 -26.56 -3.37
CA GLU A 134 13.42 -25.63 -3.09
C GLU A 134 13.35 -24.44 -4.07
N PRO A 135 13.26 -23.19 -3.60
CA PRO A 135 13.26 -22.04 -4.48
C PRO A 135 14.61 -21.89 -5.19
N THR A 136 14.61 -21.93 -6.53
CA THR A 136 15.80 -21.61 -7.32
C THR A 136 15.93 -20.09 -7.46
N ALA A 137 16.98 -19.52 -6.87
CA ALA A 137 17.34 -18.13 -7.07
C ALA A 137 17.98 -17.93 -8.47
N PRO A 138 17.64 -16.87 -9.20
CA PRO A 138 18.31 -16.54 -10.46
C PRO A 138 19.76 -16.11 -10.21
N ALA A 139 20.64 -16.37 -11.17
CA ALA A 139 21.99 -15.81 -11.14
C ALA A 139 21.90 -14.30 -11.44
N LEU A 140 22.20 -13.47 -10.44
CA LEU A 140 22.15 -12.02 -10.54
C LEU A 140 23.56 -11.43 -10.56
N ALA A 141 23.75 -10.38 -11.35
CA ALA A 141 24.96 -9.56 -11.30
C ALA A 141 25.08 -8.89 -9.92
N PRO A 142 26.31 -8.61 -9.44
CA PRO A 142 26.52 -7.91 -8.18
C PRO A 142 25.86 -6.52 -8.19
N ALA A 143 25.56 -6.00 -7.00
CA ALA A 143 25.04 -4.65 -6.85
C ALA A 143 26.02 -3.63 -7.47
N PRO A 144 25.53 -2.60 -8.18
CA PRO A 144 26.38 -1.55 -8.72
C PRO A 144 27.25 -0.90 -7.64
N ASP A 145 28.53 -0.70 -7.96
CA ASP A 145 29.49 0.04 -7.17
C ASP A 145 29.63 1.49 -7.66
N GLY A 146 30.46 2.28 -6.96
CA GLY A 146 30.79 3.65 -7.35
C GLY A 146 30.10 4.74 -6.50
N PRO A 147 30.07 5.99 -7.00
CA PRO A 147 29.58 7.12 -6.23
C PRO A 147 28.07 7.04 -5.99
N THR A 148 27.66 7.41 -4.77
CA THR A 148 26.26 7.49 -4.37
C THR A 148 25.76 8.92 -4.33
N VAL A 149 24.43 9.08 -4.46
CA VAL A 149 23.70 10.33 -4.31
C VAL A 149 22.59 10.11 -3.29
N ARG A 150 22.39 11.08 -2.40
CA ARG A 150 21.26 11.10 -1.45
C ARG A 150 19.98 11.34 -2.23
N ALA A 151 19.11 10.33 -2.34
CA ALA A 151 17.84 10.44 -3.05
C ALA A 151 16.74 9.65 -2.32
N PRO A 152 15.46 10.03 -2.49
CA PRO A 152 14.36 9.22 -1.99
C PRO A 152 14.39 7.82 -2.61
N LEU A 153 14.22 6.79 -1.80
CA LEU A 153 14.26 5.39 -2.25
C LEU A 153 13.25 5.15 -3.39
N GLY A 154 12.09 5.81 -3.34
CA GLY A 154 11.04 5.72 -4.32
C GLY A 154 11.37 6.22 -5.73
N THR A 155 12.55 6.84 -5.93
CA THR A 155 13.07 7.21 -7.26
C THR A 155 13.41 5.99 -8.11
N ILE A 156 13.76 4.86 -7.48
CA ILE A 156 14.21 3.65 -8.18
C ILE A 156 13.35 2.41 -7.88
N VAL A 157 12.52 2.44 -6.84
CA VAL A 157 11.61 1.33 -6.50
C VAL A 157 10.15 1.78 -6.39
N GLY A 158 9.25 0.92 -6.84
CA GLY A 158 7.83 1.01 -6.53
C GLY A 158 7.50 0.27 -5.23
N ALA A 159 6.34 0.57 -4.64
CA ALA A 159 5.88 -0.08 -3.42
C ALA A 159 4.37 -0.27 -3.42
N ARG A 160 3.92 -1.31 -2.72
CA ARG A 160 2.54 -1.47 -2.26
C ARG A 160 2.54 -1.98 -0.84
N SER A 161 1.56 -1.53 -0.06
CA SER A 161 1.36 -2.04 1.28
C SER A 161 -0.12 -2.12 1.63
N GLY A 162 -0.43 -2.92 2.64
CA GLY A 162 -1.78 -3.12 3.13
C GLY A 162 -1.81 -4.02 4.36
N ASP A 163 -2.94 -3.99 5.04
CA ASP A 163 -3.17 -4.73 6.27
C ASP A 163 -3.27 -6.26 6.05
N LYS A 164 -2.92 -7.00 7.11
CA LYS A 164 -3.16 -8.42 7.31
C LYS A 164 -3.62 -8.63 8.75
N GLY A 165 -4.82 -8.15 9.06
CA GLY A 165 -5.28 -8.06 10.45
C GLY A 165 -4.49 -7.00 11.19
N GLY A 166 -3.85 -7.36 12.32
CA GLY A 166 -2.95 -6.49 13.08
C GLY A 166 -1.57 -6.26 12.44
N ASP A 167 -1.25 -7.02 11.39
CA ASP A 167 0.04 -6.95 10.71
C ASP A 167 -0.05 -6.09 9.44
N ALA A 168 1.09 -5.68 8.90
CA ALA A 168 1.18 -5.04 7.58
C ALA A 168 2.09 -5.82 6.64
N ASN A 169 1.66 -5.94 5.39
CA ASN A 169 2.48 -6.42 4.29
C ASN A 169 2.99 -5.21 3.49
N LEU A 170 4.29 -5.17 3.19
CA LEU A 170 4.94 -4.11 2.41
C LEU A 170 5.84 -4.75 1.35
N GLY A 171 5.37 -4.72 0.10
CA GLY A 171 6.12 -5.15 -1.06
C GLY A 171 6.82 -3.99 -1.75
N LEU A 172 8.09 -4.20 -2.11
CA LEU A 172 8.90 -3.34 -2.95
C LEU A 172 9.23 -4.06 -4.24
N PHE A 173 9.24 -3.34 -5.37
CA PHE A 173 9.60 -3.90 -6.67
C PHE A 173 10.53 -2.94 -7.42
N ALA A 174 11.66 -3.47 -7.87
CA ALA A 174 12.63 -2.77 -8.70
C ALA A 174 12.24 -2.88 -10.19
N ARG A 175 12.79 -1.99 -11.01
CA ARG A 175 12.54 -1.98 -12.47
C ARG A 175 13.64 -2.63 -13.30
N SER A 176 14.73 -3.06 -12.66
CA SER A 176 15.84 -3.77 -13.29
C SER A 176 16.48 -4.74 -12.29
N ALA A 177 17.25 -5.70 -12.82
CA ALA A 177 17.99 -6.66 -12.02
C ALA A 177 19.06 -5.97 -11.14
N GLU A 178 19.74 -4.96 -11.66
CA GLU A 178 20.78 -4.20 -10.95
C GLU A 178 20.20 -3.44 -9.76
N ALA A 179 19.05 -2.77 -9.96
CA ALA A 179 18.34 -2.09 -8.89
C ALA A 179 17.83 -3.07 -7.83
N TYR A 180 17.39 -4.27 -8.24
CA TYR A 180 17.02 -5.33 -7.31
C TYR A 180 18.21 -5.81 -6.48
N THR A 181 19.36 -6.14 -7.10
CA THR A 181 20.52 -6.62 -6.35
C THR A 181 20.99 -5.57 -5.33
N TRP A 182 20.99 -4.30 -5.71
CA TRP A 182 21.28 -3.21 -4.77
C TRP A 182 20.25 -3.12 -3.65
N LEU A 183 18.96 -3.19 -3.96
CA LEU A 183 17.89 -3.13 -2.97
C LEU A 183 17.99 -4.30 -1.98
N ALA A 184 18.23 -5.52 -2.47
CA ALA A 184 18.36 -6.71 -1.66
C ALA A 184 19.56 -6.63 -0.71
N ALA A 185 20.70 -6.15 -1.20
CA ALA A 185 21.89 -5.95 -0.38
C ALA A 185 21.74 -4.82 0.65
N THR A 186 21.06 -3.73 0.28
CA THR A 186 20.98 -2.51 1.10
C THR A 186 19.86 -2.57 2.14
N LEU A 187 18.69 -3.09 1.76
CA LEU A 187 17.49 -3.06 2.59
C LEU A 187 17.35 -4.37 3.37
N THR A 188 18.17 -4.49 4.41
CA THR A 188 18.04 -5.53 5.44
C THR A 188 16.88 -5.21 6.39
N VAL A 189 16.55 -6.14 7.31
CA VAL A 189 15.54 -5.89 8.35
C VAL A 189 15.96 -4.73 9.27
N GLU A 190 17.25 -4.66 9.62
CA GLU A 190 17.81 -3.60 10.44
C GLU A 190 17.68 -2.25 9.72
N ARG A 191 18.11 -2.19 8.46
CA ARG A 191 17.99 -0.96 7.65
C ARG A 191 16.54 -0.56 7.44
N PHE A 192 15.63 -1.53 7.27
CA PHE A 192 14.20 -1.29 7.20
C PHE A 192 13.68 -0.61 8.48
N GLY A 193 14.09 -1.08 9.67
CA GLY A 193 13.76 -0.46 10.95
C GLY A 193 14.31 0.96 11.13
N GLU A 194 15.51 1.24 10.61
CA GLU A 194 16.06 2.61 10.59
C GLU A 194 15.23 3.56 9.69
N LEU A 195 14.75 3.03 8.56
CA LEU A 195 13.94 3.76 7.59
C LEU A 195 12.46 3.86 8.00
N LEU A 196 11.97 2.96 8.84
CA LEU A 196 10.64 3.02 9.45
C LEU A 196 10.77 2.82 10.96
N PRO A 197 11.11 3.88 11.73
CA PRO A 197 11.38 3.76 13.16
C PRO A 197 10.24 3.16 13.97
N GLU A 198 8.99 3.32 13.53
CA GLU A 198 7.81 2.72 14.15
C GLU A 198 7.76 1.18 13.99
N ALA A 199 8.45 0.61 13.00
CA ALA A 199 8.59 -0.83 12.81
C ALA A 199 9.82 -1.42 13.54
N ALA A 200 10.79 -0.58 13.94
CA ALA A 200 12.02 -1.02 14.60
C ALA A 200 11.83 -1.87 15.88
N PRO A 201 10.84 -1.61 16.76
CA PRO A 201 10.62 -2.44 17.94
C PRO A 201 9.78 -3.71 17.66
N LEU A 202 9.33 -3.91 16.42
CA LEU A 202 8.42 -4.98 16.04
C LEU A 202 9.16 -6.16 15.40
N VAL A 203 8.48 -7.30 15.32
CA VAL A 203 8.96 -8.45 14.54
C VAL A 203 8.73 -8.15 13.07
N VAL A 204 9.80 -8.22 12.28
CA VAL A 204 9.76 -8.00 10.84
C VAL A 204 10.35 -9.21 10.12
N GLU A 205 9.56 -9.81 9.24
CA GLU A 205 10.03 -10.85 8.33
C GLU A 205 10.35 -10.25 6.97
N ARG A 206 11.47 -10.69 6.37
CA ARG A 206 11.91 -10.27 5.03
C ARG A 206 11.90 -11.47 4.09
N HIS A 207 11.16 -11.34 2.99
CA HIS A 207 10.96 -12.37 1.98
C HIS A 207 11.47 -11.86 0.63
N GLU A 208 12.53 -12.47 0.10
CA GLU A 208 13.08 -12.12 -1.20
C GLU A 208 12.37 -12.87 -2.34
N LEU A 209 12.01 -12.15 -3.40
CA LEU A 209 11.33 -12.65 -4.58
C LEU A 209 12.17 -12.28 -5.81
N ALA A 210 13.38 -12.84 -5.90
CA ALA A 210 14.38 -12.46 -6.90
C ALA A 210 13.92 -12.60 -8.35
N ASN A 211 13.10 -13.60 -8.66
CA ASN A 211 12.53 -13.79 -10.00
C ASN A 211 11.50 -12.70 -10.39
N LEU A 212 11.02 -11.93 -9.41
CA LEU A 212 10.10 -10.80 -9.59
C LEU A 212 10.78 -9.46 -9.30
N TRP A 213 12.10 -9.46 -9.05
CA TRP A 213 12.86 -8.28 -8.64
C TRP A 213 12.20 -7.53 -7.48
N SER A 214 11.68 -8.30 -6.52
CA SER A 214 10.85 -7.77 -5.44
C SER A 214 11.28 -8.27 -4.07
N ILE A 215 11.02 -7.47 -3.03
CA ILE A 215 11.24 -7.84 -1.63
C ILE A 215 9.97 -7.52 -0.87
N ASN A 216 9.50 -8.46 -0.06
CA ASN A 216 8.33 -8.28 0.78
C ASN A 216 8.73 -8.27 2.26
N PHE A 217 8.19 -7.31 3.00
CA PHE A 217 8.28 -7.26 4.45
C PHE A 217 6.92 -7.55 5.06
N VAL A 218 6.90 -8.38 6.11
CA VAL A 218 5.73 -8.54 6.98
C VAL A 218 6.10 -7.93 8.33
N VAL A 219 5.37 -6.89 8.73
CA VAL A 219 5.59 -6.19 9.99
C VAL A 219 4.48 -6.58 10.95
N HIS A 220 4.82 -7.34 11.98
CA HIS A 220 3.84 -7.89 12.90
C HIS A 220 3.40 -6.87 13.95
N GLY A 221 2.08 -6.75 14.15
CA GLY A 221 1.47 -5.93 15.19
C GLY A 221 1.55 -4.41 14.96
N ILE A 222 2.02 -3.93 13.80
CA ILE A 222 2.10 -2.48 13.54
C ILE A 222 0.72 -1.82 13.51
N LEU A 223 -0.34 -2.58 13.21
CA LEU A 223 -1.73 -2.12 13.22
C LEU A 223 -2.49 -2.55 14.49
N GLU A 224 -1.78 -2.88 15.58
CA GLU A 224 -2.38 -3.29 16.85
C GLU A 224 -3.30 -4.51 16.69
N GLU A 225 -4.58 -4.41 17.06
CA GLU A 225 -5.58 -5.48 16.92
C GLU A 225 -6.31 -5.46 15.56
N GLY A 226 -5.79 -4.70 14.60
CA GLY A 226 -6.25 -4.59 13.22
C GLY A 226 -7.00 -3.30 12.90
N VAL A 227 -7.40 -3.12 11.63
CA VAL A 227 -7.91 -1.85 11.07
C VAL A 227 -8.94 -1.14 11.97
N ALA A 228 -9.94 -1.86 12.48
CA ALA A 228 -11.00 -1.26 13.29
C ALA A 228 -10.54 -0.89 14.71
N ALA A 229 -9.46 -1.50 15.19
CA ALA A 229 -8.89 -1.30 16.52
C ALA A 229 -7.59 -0.50 16.53
N SER A 230 -7.09 -0.06 15.35
CA SER A 230 -5.81 0.64 15.23
C SER A 230 -5.92 2.11 15.59
N SER A 231 -4.97 2.62 16.36
CA SER A 231 -4.83 4.03 16.70
C SER A 231 -4.14 4.90 15.63
N ARG A 232 -3.63 4.31 14.54
CA ARG A 232 -2.83 5.00 13.51
C ARG A 232 -3.69 5.89 12.61
N GLN A 233 -3.07 6.94 12.05
CA GLN A 233 -3.68 7.73 10.98
C GLN A 233 -4.02 6.87 9.75
N ASP A 234 -3.14 5.92 9.41
CA ASP A 234 -3.32 4.93 8.36
C ASP A 234 -3.54 3.54 8.97
N ALA A 235 -4.77 3.28 9.40
CA ALA A 235 -5.16 2.02 10.03
C ALA A 235 -5.10 0.80 9.07
N GLN A 236 -4.89 1.02 7.77
CA GLN A 236 -4.83 -0.03 6.75
C GLN A 236 -3.40 -0.25 6.23
N ALA A 237 -2.41 0.47 6.75
CA ALA A 237 -1.03 0.50 6.26
C ALA A 237 -0.90 0.77 4.75
N LYS A 238 -1.88 1.42 4.09
CA LYS A 238 -1.82 1.64 2.63
C LYS A 238 -0.68 2.58 2.25
N GLY A 239 -0.40 3.57 3.09
CA GLY A 239 0.65 4.57 2.96
C GLY A 239 2.03 4.13 3.44
N LEU A 240 2.16 2.99 4.12
CA LEU A 240 3.42 2.51 4.68
C LEU A 240 4.53 2.36 3.61
N GLY A 241 4.20 1.80 2.45
CA GLY A 241 5.12 1.69 1.32
C GLY A 241 5.52 3.07 0.75
N GLU A 242 4.60 4.02 0.74
CA GLU A 242 4.88 5.40 0.30
C GLU A 242 5.72 6.19 1.31
N TRP A 243 5.62 5.86 2.60
CA TRP A 243 6.50 6.38 3.62
C TRP A 243 7.93 5.87 3.41
N LEU A 244 8.12 4.55 3.26
CA LEU A 244 9.44 3.98 2.98
C LEU A 244 10.05 4.56 1.69
N ARG A 245 9.24 4.71 0.62
CA ARG A 245 9.68 5.35 -0.63
C ARG A 245 10.10 6.80 -0.47
N ALA A 246 9.57 7.53 0.51
CA ALA A 246 9.93 8.92 0.76
C ALA A 246 11.23 9.07 1.56
N ARG A 247 11.71 8.01 2.22
CA ARG A 247 12.97 8.04 2.98
C ARG A 247 14.16 8.21 2.04
N VAL A 248 15.13 9.00 2.48
CA VAL A 248 16.33 9.33 1.69
C VAL A 248 17.47 8.38 2.05
N VAL A 249 18.04 7.76 1.02
CA VAL A 249 19.14 6.80 1.12
C VAL A 249 20.25 7.15 0.13
N ASP A 250 21.41 6.56 0.33
CA ASP A 250 22.55 6.69 -0.58
C ASP A 250 22.36 5.72 -1.74
N VAL A 251 21.94 6.24 -2.88
CA VAL A 251 21.65 5.46 -4.10
C VAL A 251 22.83 5.56 -5.06
N PRO A 252 23.34 4.45 -5.63
CA PRO A 252 24.32 4.49 -6.72
C PRO A 252 23.84 5.38 -7.85
N ALA A 253 24.68 6.33 -8.27
CA ALA A 253 24.32 7.30 -9.31
C ALA A 253 23.90 6.63 -10.64
N SER A 254 24.42 5.43 -10.91
CA SER A 254 24.10 4.61 -12.09
C SER A 254 22.65 4.08 -12.11
N LEU A 255 21.98 4.01 -10.96
CA LEU A 255 20.59 3.55 -10.86
C LEU A 255 19.56 4.68 -11.01
N LEU A 256 19.99 5.94 -10.93
CA LEU A 256 19.09 7.07 -11.03
C LEU A 256 18.69 7.34 -12.48
N PRO A 257 17.42 7.73 -12.75
CA PRO A 257 17.01 8.14 -14.08
C PRO A 257 17.86 9.31 -14.60
N ALA A 258 18.14 9.33 -15.91
CA ALA A 258 18.88 10.41 -16.53
C ALA A 258 18.17 11.77 -16.28
N GLY A 259 18.88 12.73 -15.69
CA GLY A 259 18.33 14.05 -15.35
C GLY A 259 17.84 14.21 -13.91
N SER A 260 17.91 13.17 -13.07
CA SER A 260 17.69 13.29 -11.62
C SER A 260 18.91 14.01 -11.02
N ARG A 261 18.81 15.31 -10.78
CA ARG A 261 19.77 16.09 -9.99
C ARG A 261 19.14 16.53 -8.69
#